data_AF-A0A7X7S1W2-F1
#
_entry.id   AF-A0A7X7S1W2-F1
#
_cell.length_a   1.000
_cell.length_b   1.000
_cell.length_c   1.000
_cell.angle_alpha   90.00
_cell.angle_beta   90.00
_cell.angle_gamma   90.00
#
_symmetry.space_group_name_H-M   'P 1'
#
loop_
_entity.id
_entity.type
_entity.pdbx_description
1 polymer ?
#
loop_
_entity_poly.entity_id
_entity_poly.type
_entity_poly.pdbx_seq_one_letter_code
_entity_poly.pdbx_strand_id
1 'polypeptide(L)' 'ARLIPEINRKNYQDIQKCLSGSTAADVTGGMKQKYLELLDAAKTGIICQIVDLKHFKNALEGKPAGTVINLQQ' A
#
# COMPACT_ATOMS: atom_id res chain seq x y z
N ALA A 1 1.48 -12.43 -9.27
CA ALA A 1 2.03 -11.59 -8.19
C ALA A 1 1.41 -12.02 -6.86
N ARG A 2 2.16 -12.01 -5.73
CA ARG A 2 1.60 -12.26 -4.39
C ARG A 2 1.13 -10.94 -3.77
N LEU A 3 0.03 -10.97 -3.02
CA LEU A 3 -0.44 -9.83 -2.25
C LEU A 3 0.58 -9.48 -1.16
N ILE A 4 0.88 -8.19 -1.00
CA ILE A 4 1.65 -7.66 0.13
C ILE A 4 0.63 -7.30 1.22
N PRO A 5 0.54 -8.04 2.33
CA PRO A 5 -0.48 -7.78 3.33
C PRO A 5 -0.23 -6.47 4.10
N GLU A 6 1.05 -6.14 4.37
CA GLU A 6 1.42 -4.96 5.13
C GLU A 6 2.74 -4.34 4.66
N ILE A 7 2.76 -3.01 4.66
CA ILE A 7 3.93 -2.17 4.46
C ILE A 7 4.19 -1.40 5.75
N ASN A 8 5.39 -1.57 6.30
CA ASN A 8 5.83 -0.97 7.55
C ASN A 8 7.26 -0.42 7.43
N ARG A 9 7.82 0.08 8.54
CA ARG A 9 9.18 0.67 8.58
C ARG A 9 10.29 -0.27 8.09
N LYS A 10 10.07 -1.58 8.15
CA LYS A 10 11.09 -2.58 7.79
C LYS A 10 11.13 -2.86 6.29
N ASN A 11 10.03 -2.71 5.57
CA ASN A 11 9.92 -3.14 4.17
C ASN A 11 9.54 -2.02 3.18
N TYR A 12 9.14 -0.83 3.64
CA TYR A 12 8.65 0.22 2.74
C TYR A 12 9.67 0.60 1.65
N GLN A 13 10.96 0.68 1.97
CA GLN A 13 12.00 1.01 0.98
C GLN A 13 12.14 -0.07 -0.11
N ASP A 14 12.00 -1.33 0.26
CA ASP A 14 12.08 -2.44 -0.69
C ASP A 14 10.85 -2.46 -1.62
N ILE A 15 9.67 -2.16 -1.07
CA ILE A 15 8.45 -2.00 -1.87
C ILE A 15 8.57 -0.82 -2.83
N GLN A 16 9.10 0.32 -2.37
CA GLN A 16 9.32 1.48 -3.24
C GLN A 16 10.27 1.16 -4.41
N LYS A 17 11.34 0.41 -4.16
CA LYS A 17 12.25 -0.07 -5.22
C LYS A 17 11.55 -1.03 -6.16
N CYS A 18 10.78 -1.98 -5.63
CA CYS A 18 10.01 -2.96 -6.41
C CYS A 18 9.01 -2.28 -7.36
N LEU A 19 8.26 -1.29 -6.87
CA LEU A 19 7.32 -0.51 -7.67
C LEU A 19 8.00 0.40 -8.70
N SER A 20 9.26 0.75 -8.49
CA SER A 20 10.04 1.55 -9.44
C SER A 20 10.60 0.74 -10.61
N GLY A 21 10.77 -0.58 -10.44
CA GLY A 21 11.28 -1.50 -11.46
C GLY A 21 10.24 -2.47 -12.05
N SER A 22 9.00 -2.45 -11.58
CA SER A 22 7.96 -3.39 -12.03
C SER A 22 7.40 -2.99 -13.41
N THR A 23 7.88 -3.68 -14.45
CA THR A 23 7.33 -3.61 -15.81
C THR A 23 6.04 -4.43 -15.99
N ALA A 24 5.63 -5.22 -14.98
CA ALA A 24 4.80 -6.41 -15.21
C ALA A 24 3.35 -6.35 -14.72
N ALA A 25 2.95 -5.39 -13.88
CA ALA A 25 1.57 -5.36 -13.33
C ALA A 25 0.92 -3.96 -13.27
N ASP A 26 1.71 -2.89 -13.19
CA ASP A 26 1.22 -1.52 -13.11
C ASP A 26 1.84 -0.69 -14.24
N VAL A 27 1.35 -0.90 -15.46
CA VAL A 27 1.86 -0.24 -16.68
C VAL A 27 1.45 1.25 -16.78
N THR A 28 0.57 1.72 -15.89
CA THR A 28 0.11 3.11 -15.80
C THR A 28 0.76 3.88 -14.66
N GLY A 29 1.52 3.22 -13.77
CA GLY A 29 2.08 3.83 -12.56
C GLY A 29 1.04 4.16 -11.49
N GLY A 30 -0.20 3.70 -11.64
CA GLY A 30 -1.30 4.03 -10.72
C GLY A 30 -1.10 3.46 -9.32
N MET A 31 -0.51 2.28 -9.17
CA MET A 31 -0.14 1.72 -7.87
C MET A 31 1.09 2.41 -7.28
N LYS A 32 2.07 2.77 -8.11
CA LYS A 32 3.22 3.56 -7.64
C LYS A 32 2.77 4.91 -7.07
N GLN A 33 1.89 5.62 -7.77
CA GLN A 33 1.39 6.91 -7.32
C GLN A 33 0.57 6.78 -6.02
N LYS A 34 -0.40 5.86 -5.97
CA LYS A 34 -1.17 5.57 -4.74
C LYS A 34 -0.26 5.23 -3.56
N TYR A 35 0.76 4.42 -3.81
CA TYR A 35 1.73 4.05 -2.78
C TYR A 35 2.47 5.27 -2.23
N LEU A 36 2.99 6.15 -3.09
CA LEU A 36 3.73 7.34 -2.65
C LEU A 36 2.84 8.30 -1.85
N GLU A 37 1.64 8.59 -2.33
CA GLU A 37 0.68 9.47 -1.65
C GLU A 37 0.31 8.93 -0.26
N LEU A 38 -0.01 7.63 -0.17
CA LEU A 38 -0.36 6.99 1.10
C LEU A 38 0.83 6.80 2.02
N LEU A 39 2.04 6.62 1.48
CA LEU A 39 3.26 6.57 2.27
C LEU A 39 3.52 7.92 2.97
N ASP A 40 3.28 9.03 2.30
CA ASP A 40 3.42 10.36 2.90
C ASP A 40 2.40 10.58 4.02
N ALA A 41 1.14 10.17 3.84
CA ALA A 41 0.17 10.14 4.92
C ALA A 41 0.59 9.21 6.07
N ALA A 42 1.18 8.05 5.76
CA ALA A 42 1.64 7.10 6.77
C ALA A 42 2.82 7.64 7.61
N LYS A 43 3.67 8.49 7.03
CA LYS A 43 4.74 9.18 7.75
C LYS A 43 4.19 10.17 8.78
N THR A 44 2.99 10.72 8.58
CA THR A 44 2.35 11.64 9.54
C THR A 44 1.56 10.92 10.64
N GLY A 45 1.61 9.59 10.72
CA GLY A 45 0.88 8.82 11.74
C GLY A 45 -0.44 8.21 11.28
N ILE A 46 -0.85 8.41 10.03
CA ILE A 46 -2.13 7.92 9.53
C ILE A 46 -1.97 6.48 9.02
N ILE A 47 -2.86 5.58 9.42
CA ILE A 47 -2.88 4.21 8.86
C ILE A 47 -3.67 4.25 7.55
N CYS A 48 -3.06 3.74 6.48
CA CYS A 48 -3.65 3.74 5.15
C CYS A 48 -3.89 2.31 4.65
N GLN A 49 -4.80 2.16 3.69
CA GLN A 49 -5.09 0.87 3.09
C GLN A 49 -5.39 0.99 1.59
N ILE A 50 -4.78 0.12 0.79
CA ILE A 50 -5.09 -0.03 -0.64
C ILE A 50 -5.93 -1.29 -0.80
N VAL A 51 -7.17 -1.13 -1.28
CA VAL A 51 -8.15 -2.22 -1.38
C VAL A 51 -8.79 -2.29 -2.76
N ASP A 52 -9.25 -3.49 -3.11
CA ASP A 52 -10.22 -3.68 -4.19
C ASP A 52 -11.59 -3.18 -3.72
N LEU A 53 -12.35 -2.53 -4.61
CA LEU A 53 -13.68 -2.00 -4.33
C LEU A 53 -14.63 -3.07 -3.76
N LYS A 54 -14.47 -4.34 -4.15
CA LYS A 54 -15.28 -5.45 -3.59
C LYS A 54 -15.10 -5.65 -2.08
N HIS A 55 -14.01 -5.13 -1.52
CA HIS A 55 -13.70 -5.21 -0.09
C HIS A 55 -13.85 -3.86 0.64
N PHE A 56 -14.43 -2.85 -0.02
CA PHE A 56 -14.58 -1.49 0.52
C PHE A 56 -15.24 -1.44 1.90
N LYS A 57 -16.30 -2.23 2.13
CA LYS A 57 -16.98 -2.28 3.44
C LYS A 57 -16.04 -2.75 4.56
N ASN A 58 -15.23 -3.77 4.29
CA ASN A 58 -14.27 -4.29 5.26
C ASN A 58 -13.19 -3.24 5.58
N ALA A 59 -12.74 -2.50 4.57
CA ALA A 59 -11.76 -1.43 4.73
C ALA A 59 -12.28 -0.31 5.65
N LEU A 60 -13.54 0.12 5.45
CA LEU A 60 -14.18 1.14 6.30
C LEU A 60 -14.37 0.68 7.74
N GLU A 61 -14.56 -0.61 7.97
CA GLU A 61 -14.66 -1.20 9.32
C GLU A 61 -13.27 -1.41 9.98
N GLY A 62 -12.17 -1.00 9.31
CA GLY A 62 -10.81 -1.17 9.80
C GLY A 62 -10.30 -2.61 9.74
N LYS A 63 -10.99 -3.50 9.01
CA LYS A 63 -10.56 -4.89 8.83
C LYS A 63 -9.45 -4.94 7.78
N PRO A 64 -8.41 -5.76 7.96
CA PRO A 64 -7.35 -5.92 6.97
C PRO A 64 -7.93 -6.51 5.67
N ALA A 65 -7.96 -5.68 4.63
CA ALA A 65 -8.32 -6.03 3.27
C ALA A 65 -7.26 -5.44 2.34
N GLY A 66 -6.75 -6.22 1.39
CA GLY A 66 -5.69 -5.74 0.50
C GLY A 66 -4.35 -5.48 1.22
N THR A 67 -3.77 -4.30 1.01
CA THR A 67 -2.46 -3.90 1.54
C THR A 67 -2.61 -2.76 2.54
N VAL A 68 -2.17 -2.97 3.77
CA VAL A 68 -2.13 -1.92 4.81
C VAL A 68 -0.77 -1.22 4.79
N ILE A 69 -0.75 0.09 4.95
CA ILE A 69 0.47 0.89 5.12
C ILE A 69 0.44 1.49 6.53
N ASN A 70 1.33 1.01 7.39
CA ASN A 70 1.44 1.42 8.78
C ASN A 70 2.91 1.60 9.18
N LEU A 71 3.34 2.85 9.30
CA LEU A 71 4.69 3.21 9.73
C LEU A 71 4.79 3.49 11.24
N GLN A 72 3.77 3.16 12.02
CA GLN A 72 3.77 3.35 13.48
C GLN A 72 4.20 2.09 14.25
N GLN A 73 4.35 0.96 13.54
CA GLN A 73 4.93 -0.28 14.07
C GLN A 73 6.45 -0.35 13.90
#